data_AF-A0A831Z2Z7-F1
#
_entry.id   AF-A0A831Z2Z7-F1
#
_cell.length_a   1.000
_cell.length_b   1.000
_cell.length_c   1.000
_cell.angle_alpha   90.00
_cell.angle_beta   90.00
_cell.angle_gamma   90.00
#
_symmetry.space_group_name_H-M   'P 1'
#
loop_
_entity.id
_entity.type
_entity.pdbx_description
1 polymer ?
#
loop_
_entity_poly.entity_id
_entity_poly.type
_entity_poly.pdbx_seq_one_letter_code
_entity_poly.pdbx_strand_id
1 'polypeptide(L)'
;MDTGIQGAKKIKHFTDLDVWKETHQLVLGIYQITKSFPKQEIYGLTNQIRRSAVSIESNIAEGFNRYHYGENQLLLWMPVVHLESSKAN
;
A
#
# COMPACT_ATOMS: atom_id res chain seq x y z
N MET A 1 6.38 -8.17 -40.54
CA MET A 1 6.98 -8.24 -39.20
C MET A 1 5.86 -7.90 -38.25
N ASP A 2 5.24 -8.93 -37.67
CA ASP A 2 4.06 -8.78 -36.83
C ASP A 2 4.42 -7.98 -35.58
N THR A 3 3.92 -6.75 -35.50
CA THR A 3 3.82 -6.02 -34.24
C THR A 3 2.73 -6.68 -33.42
N GLY A 4 3.07 -7.83 -32.83
CA GLY A 4 2.23 -8.56 -31.89
C GLY A 4 1.95 -7.65 -30.70
N ILE A 5 0.78 -7.01 -30.70
CA ILE A 5 0.22 -6.39 -29.51
C ILE A 5 0.08 -7.53 -28.50
N GLN A 6 1.04 -7.61 -27.59
CA GLN A 6 1.04 -8.57 -26.49
C GLN A 6 -0.30 -8.41 -25.79
N GLY A 7 -1.12 -9.47 -25.83
CA GLY A 7 -2.49 -9.45 -25.36
C GLY A 7 -2.57 -8.82 -23.97
N ALA A 8 -3.43 -7.81 -23.83
CA ALA A 8 -3.65 -7.11 -22.57
C ALA A 8 -3.78 -8.14 -21.44
N LYS A 9 -2.78 -8.19 -20.56
CA LYS A 9 -2.69 -9.16 -19.46
C LYS A 9 -3.96 -8.99 -18.65
N LYS A 10 -4.83 -10.00 -18.64
CA LYS A 10 -6.12 -9.94 -17.96
C LYS A 10 -5.86 -9.93 -16.46
N ILE A 11 -5.86 -8.74 -15.87
CA ILE A 11 -5.64 -8.51 -14.44
C ILE A 11 -6.83 -9.13 -13.71
N LYS A 12 -6.61 -10.23 -12.99
CA LYS A 12 -7.66 -10.93 -12.21
C LYS A 12 -7.50 -10.68 -10.72
N HIS A 13 -6.26 -10.49 -10.28
CA HIS A 13 -5.91 -10.24 -8.90
C HIS A 13 -5.04 -9.00 -8.78
N PHE A 14 -5.04 -8.37 -7.59
CA PHE A 14 -4.17 -7.21 -7.32
C PHE A 14 -2.68 -7.55 -7.49
N THR A 15 -2.30 -8.82 -7.35
CA THR A 15 -0.93 -9.32 -7.57
C THR A 15 -0.49 -9.28 -9.04
N ASP A 16 -1.45 -9.21 -9.97
CA ASP A 16 -1.14 -9.07 -11.39
C ASP A 16 -0.72 -7.64 -11.75
N LEU A 17 -1.03 -6.65 -10.91
CA LEU A 17 -0.64 -5.25 -11.10
C LEU A 17 0.88 -5.11 -11.06
N ASP A 18 1.45 -4.42 -12.05
CA ASP A 18 2.89 -4.16 -12.07
C ASP A 18 3.33 -3.25 -10.91
N VAL A 19 2.49 -2.27 -10.53
CA VAL A 19 2.73 -1.43 -9.35
C VAL A 19 2.75 -2.25 -8.05
N TRP A 20 1.94 -3.31 -7.95
CA TRP A 20 1.98 -4.20 -6.79
C TRP A 20 3.28 -4.99 -6.76
N LYS A 21 3.74 -5.52 -7.91
CA LYS A 21 5.02 -6.24 -8.00
C LYS A 21 6.20 -5.35 -7.60
N GLU A 22 6.25 -4.12 -8.07
CA GLU A 22 7.30 -3.15 -7.72
C GLU A 22 7.28 -2.81 -6.22
N THR A 23 6.09 -2.55 -5.68
CA THR A 23 5.91 -2.28 -4.24
C THR A 23 6.32 -3.49 -3.40
N HIS A 24 5.95 -4.70 -3.81
CA HIS A 24 6.33 -5.92 -3.13
C HIS A 24 7.85 -6.12 -3.09
N GLN A 25 8.55 -5.84 -4.20
CA GLN A 25 10.02 -5.86 -4.23
C GLN A 25 10.62 -4.80 -3.29
N LEU A 26 10.04 -3.60 -3.23
CA LEU A 26 10.46 -2.56 -2.28
C LEU A 26 10.29 -3.03 -0.83
N VAL A 27 9.16 -3.66 -0.49
CA VAL A 27 8.91 -4.22 0.85
C VAL A 27 9.97 -5.26 1.19
N LEU A 28 10.26 -6.20 0.29
CA LEU A 28 11.31 -7.20 0.50
C LEU A 28 12.69 -6.55 0.73
N GLY A 29 13.03 -5.52 -0.04
CA GLY A 29 14.25 -4.72 0.14
C GLY A 29 14.32 -4.05 1.51
N ILE A 30 13.21 -3.46 1.97
CA ILE A 30 13.08 -2.85 3.30
C ILE A 30 13.27 -3.91 4.40
N TYR A 31 12.67 -5.09 4.26
CA TYR A 31 12.86 -6.19 5.20
C TYR A 31 14.32 -6.64 5.26
N GLN A 32 15.02 -6.64 4.12
CA GLN A 32 16.42 -7.01 4.06
C GLN A 32 17.34 -5.95 4.68
N ILE A 33 17.12 -4.67 4.40
CA ILE A 33 17.88 -3.55 4.99
C ILE A 33 17.66 -3.47 6.50
N THR A 34 16.42 -3.60 6.94
CA THR A 34 16.09 -3.54 8.38
C THR A 34 16.60 -4.74 9.19
N LYS A 35 17.09 -5.82 8.56
CA LYS A 35 17.79 -6.90 9.27
C LYS A 35 19.16 -6.48 9.79
N SER A 36 19.82 -5.50 9.15
CA SER A 36 21.14 -5.02 9.61
C SER A 36 21.05 -3.93 10.68
N PHE A 37 19.83 -3.57 11.11
CA PHE A 37 19.64 -2.56 12.14
C PHE A 37 20.00 -3.11 13.52
N PRO A 38 20.52 -2.25 14.42
CA PRO A 38 20.80 -2.65 15.80
C PRO A 38 19.52 -3.12 16.50
N LYS A 39 19.63 -4.15 17.36
CA LYS A 39 18.47 -4.76 18.01
C LYS A 39 17.65 -3.77 18.87
N GLN A 40 18.27 -2.69 19.34
CA GLN A 40 17.58 -1.62 20.06
C GLN A 40 16.54 -0.86 19.20
N GLU A 41 16.72 -0.80 17.87
CA GLU A 41 15.86 -0.08 16.93
C GLU A 41 14.75 -0.95 16.31
N ILE A 42 14.64 -2.22 16.74
CA ILE A 42 13.65 -3.16 16.20
C ILE A 42 12.22 -2.68 16.49
N TYR A 43 11.96 -2.25 17.73
CA TYR A 43 10.63 -1.83 18.15
C TYR A 43 10.34 -0.36 17.81
N GLY A 44 11.38 0.45 17.59
CA GLY A 44 11.26 1.86 17.20
C GLY A 44 11.16 2.03 15.69
N LEU A 45 12.30 2.27 15.05
CA LEU A 45 12.36 2.65 13.64
C LEU A 45 12.05 1.50 12.69
N THR A 46 12.53 0.28 12.99
CA THR A 46 12.35 -0.89 12.12
C THR A 46 10.88 -1.27 11.97
N ASN A 47 10.14 -1.33 13.08
CA ASN A 47 8.72 -1.69 13.05
C ASN A 47 7.89 -0.61 12.33
N GLN A 48 8.21 0.67 12.53
CA GLN A 48 7.53 1.75 11.82
C GLN A 48 7.75 1.68 10.31
N ILE A 49 8.99 1.52 9.85
CA ILE A 49 9.31 1.43 8.42
C ILE A 49 8.62 0.21 7.78
N ARG A 50 8.69 -0.96 8.43
CA ARG A 50 8.04 -2.18 7.91
C ARG A 50 6.52 -2.02 7.82
N ARG A 51 5.89 -1.45 8.85
CA ARG A 51 4.43 -1.19 8.85
C ARG A 51 4.02 -0.19 7.79
N SER A 52 4.80 0.88 7.59
CA SER A 52 4.56 1.84 6.50
C SER A 52 4.64 1.18 5.13
N ALA A 53 5.67 0.34 4.90
CA ALA A 53 5.84 -0.37 3.64
C ALA A 53 4.67 -1.33 3.35
N VAL A 54 4.26 -2.13 4.35
CA VAL A 54 3.11 -3.03 4.24
C VAL A 54 1.80 -2.26 4.04
N SER A 55 1.64 -1.08 4.65
CA SER A 55 0.45 -0.25 4.45
C SER A 55 0.30 0.22 3.00
N ILE A 56 1.40 0.49 2.29
CA ILE A 56 1.35 0.88 0.87
C ILE A 56 0.83 -0.31 0.03
N GLU A 57 1.36 -1.51 0.28
CA GLU A 57 0.93 -2.74 -0.41
C GLU A 57 -0.55 -3.04 -0.16
N SER A 58 -1.01 -2.92 1.10
CA SER A 58 -2.43 -3.07 1.46
C SER A 58 -3.32 -2.02 0.79
N ASN A 59 -2.89 -0.75 0.72
CA ASN A 59 -3.65 0.31 0.08
C ASN A 59 -3.83 0.06 -1.44
N ILE A 60 -2.81 -0.51 -2.10
CA ILE A 60 -2.89 -0.90 -3.52
C ILE A 60 -3.87 -2.06 -3.70
N ALA A 61 -3.79 -3.08 -2.84
CA ALA A 61 -4.70 -4.24 -2.90
C ALA A 61 -6.16 -3.83 -2.65
N GLU A 62 -6.38 -2.97 -1.66
CA GLU A 62 -7.70 -2.45 -1.31
C GLU A 62 -8.25 -1.52 -2.39
N GLY A 63 -7.39 -0.68 -2.98
CA GLY A 63 -7.71 0.16 -4.15
C GLY A 63 -8.12 -0.66 -5.39
N PHE A 64 -7.42 -1.76 -5.65
CA PHE A 64 -7.77 -2.69 -6.73
C PHE A 64 -9.15 -3.33 -6.52
N ASN A 65 -9.45 -3.77 -5.29
CA ASN A 65 -10.75 -4.34 -4.95
C ASN A 65 -11.87 -3.29 -5.07
N ARG A 66 -11.63 -2.05 -4.61
CA ARG A 66 -12.59 -0.93 -4.74
C ARG A 66 -12.86 -0.55 -6.19
N TYR A 67 -11.83 -0.55 -7.05
CA TYR A 67 -12.00 -0.28 -8.48
C TYR A 67 -12.84 -1.35 -9.19
N HIS A 68 -12.70 -2.61 -8.75
CA HIS A 68 -13.53 -3.72 -9.23
C HIS A 68 -14.98 -3.67 -8.73
N TYR A 69 -15.22 -3.18 -7.52
CA TYR A 69 -16.56 -3.11 -6.91
C TYR A 69 -17.29 -1.77 -7.11
N GLY A 70 -16.65 -0.76 -7.72
CA GLY A 70 -17.28 0.53 -8.00
C GLY A 70 -17.53 1.41 -6.78
N GLU A 71 -16.92 1.09 -5.63
CA GLU A 71 -17.05 1.88 -4.40
C GLU A 71 -16.03 3.02 -4.40
N ASN A 72 -16.41 4.13 -5.03
CA ASN A 72 -15.82 5.43 -4.77
C ASN A 72 -16.46 6.02 -3.50
N GLN A 73 -15.60 6.52 -2.61
CA GLN A 73 -15.87 7.39 -1.45
C GLN A 73 -16.17 6.69 -0.12
N LEU A 74 -15.40 7.06 0.93
CA LEU A 74 -15.84 7.30 2.33
C LEU A 74 -14.89 6.84 3.46
N LEU A 75 -13.59 6.64 3.26
CA LEU A 75 -12.66 6.45 4.41
C LEU A 75 -11.51 7.46 4.50
N LEU A 76 -11.63 8.61 3.82
CA LEU A 76 -10.73 9.76 3.99
C LEU A 76 -11.30 10.85 4.93
N TRP A 77 -12.19 10.52 5.87
CA TRP A 77 -12.86 11.53 6.72
C TRP A 77 -12.68 11.42 8.23
N MET A 78 -11.93 10.45 8.76
CA MET A 78 -11.70 10.37 10.20
C MET A 78 -10.22 10.62 10.51
N PRO A 79 -9.80 11.90 10.60
CA PRO A 79 -9.91 12.61 11.88
C PRO A 79 -10.36 14.09 11.82
N VAL A 80 -10.80 14.62 10.69
CA VAL A 80 -11.17 16.06 10.60
C VAL A 80 -12.49 16.36 11.32
N VAL A 81 -13.47 15.44 11.32
CA VAL A 81 -14.76 15.62 11.99
C VAL A 81 -14.67 15.67 13.52
N HIS A 82 -13.59 15.14 14.12
CA HIS A 82 -13.45 15.16 15.59
C HIS A 82 -12.86 16.48 16.12
N LEU A 83 -12.14 17.25 15.29
CA LEU A 83 -11.49 18.49 15.71
C LEU A 83 -12.40 19.72 15.61
N GLU A 84 -13.44 19.70 14.77
CA GLU A 84 -14.39 20.82 14.67
C GLU A 84 -15.40 20.84 15.83
N SER A 85 -15.77 19.67 16.37
CA SER A 85 -16.64 19.57 17.55
C SER A 85 -15.99 20.01 18.87
N SER A 86 -14.66 20.13 18.92
CA SER A 86 -13.92 20.57 20.12
C SER A 86 -13.62 22.07 20.16
N LYS A 87 -13.92 22.82 19.09
CA LYS A 87 -13.79 24.30 19.06
C LYS A 87 -15.11 25.04 19.30
N ALA A 88 -16.18 24.31 19.63
CA ALA A 88 -17.52 24.84 19.84
C ALA A 88 -17.99 24.77 21.30
N ASN A 89 -17.08 24.77 22.27
CA ASN A 89 -17.39 24.91 23.70
C ASN A 89 -16.51 25.99 24.35
#